data_AF-H5TNH0-F1
#
_entry.id   AF-H5TNH0-F1
#
_cell.length_a   1.000
_cell.length_b   1.000
_cell.length_c   1.000
_cell.angle_alpha   90.00
_cell.angle_beta   90.00
_cell.angle_gamma   90.00
#
_symmetry.space_group_name_H-M   'P 1'
#
loop_
_entity.id
_entity.type
_entity.pdbx_description
1 polymer ?
#
loop_
_entity_poly.entity_id
_entity_poly.type
_entity_poly.pdbx_seq_one_letter_code
_entity_poly.pdbx_strand_id
1 'polypeptide(L)'
;MRRPTVSLVSDDRYVRDVLATPRRAKPRAPEVAAERDLVVEDAATGFCGAVIGLEKSYSGDLVRLEDRHGQSRVFLMMPAAFLIDGKPVTLVRPRTRGPQAATRTASGSRVVPHQRARQARASRIFVEGVHDATLIERVWGADLRAEGVVVESLDGLDNLEAALGQFGPAPHRRAGVLVDHLVAGSKEERLTAEVGENVLVCGHPYIDVWQAVKPASVRITAWPDVPRGEDWKTGICARLRWGTPQDGWRRVLAGVKDFRDLEVPLLRSVEELIDFVTLTPGDD
;
A
#
# COMPACT_ATOMS: atom_id res chain seq x y z
N MET A 1 52.57 11.21 73.87
CA MET A 1 52.44 12.66 73.61
C MET A 1 52.65 12.88 72.11
N ARG A 2 51.62 12.77 71.25
CA ARG A 2 50.68 13.80 70.75
C ARG A 2 51.32 15.13 70.31
N ARG A 3 51.36 15.31 68.98
CA ARG A 3 51.72 16.53 68.22
C ARG A 3 50.68 17.65 68.43
N PRO A 4 51.07 18.94 68.32
CA PRO A 4 50.13 19.99 68.01
C PRO A 4 50.10 20.30 66.50
N THR A 5 48.88 20.50 66.00
CA THR A 5 48.54 20.91 64.64
C THR A 5 48.49 22.43 64.60
N VAL A 6 49.11 23.07 63.60
CA VAL A 6 48.87 24.48 63.27
C VAL A 6 48.12 24.52 61.94
N SER A 7 46.90 25.03 61.99
CA SER A 7 46.04 25.30 60.84
C SER A 7 46.40 26.67 60.28
N LEU A 8 46.83 26.73 59.01
CA LEU A 8 46.91 27.96 58.25
C LEU A 8 45.73 28.00 57.29
N VAL A 9 44.75 28.85 57.62
CA VAL A 9 43.66 29.23 56.73
C VAL A 9 44.26 30.17 55.68
N SER A 10 44.48 29.67 54.47
CA SER A 10 44.78 30.53 53.32
C SER A 10 43.47 30.96 52.68
N ASP A 11 43.15 32.24 52.89
CA ASP A 11 42.04 32.97 52.34
C ASP A 11 42.25 33.19 50.83
N ASP A 12 41.79 32.23 50.02
CA ASP A 12 41.94 32.25 48.57
C ASP A 12 40.84 33.12 47.92
N ARG A 13 40.96 34.44 48.14
CA ARG A 13 40.02 35.45 47.64
C ARG A 13 40.22 35.86 46.18
N TYR A 14 41.02 35.14 45.41
CA TYR A 14 41.26 35.44 43.98
C TYR A 14 41.37 34.20 43.09
N VAL A 15 40.35 33.33 43.09
CA VAL A 15 40.14 32.38 41.98
C VAL A 15 38.71 32.51 41.46
N ARG A 16 38.43 33.62 40.77
CA ARG A 16 37.34 33.68 39.80
C ARG A 16 37.95 33.79 38.42
N ASP A 17 38.01 32.66 37.72
CA ASP A 17 38.29 32.61 36.30
C ASP A 17 37.22 33.41 35.54
N VAL A 18 37.60 34.58 35.05
CA VAL A 18 36.71 35.52 34.33
C VAL A 18 36.35 34.98 32.93
N LEU A 19 36.99 33.91 32.47
CA LEU A 19 36.70 33.24 31.20
C LEU A 19 35.68 32.08 31.34
N ALA A 20 35.29 31.72 32.55
CA ALA A 20 34.34 30.63 32.82
C ALA A 20 32.86 31.00 32.61
N THR A 21 32.55 32.06 31.86
CA THR A 21 31.17 32.39 31.49
C THR A 21 30.82 31.64 30.19
N PRO A 22 29.94 30.62 30.22
CA PRO A 22 29.53 29.96 28.98
C PRO A 22 28.86 30.99 28.08
N ARG A 23 29.44 31.22 26.91
CA ARG A 23 28.92 32.13 25.89
C ARG A 23 27.50 31.66 25.56
N ARG A 24 26.46 32.35 26.04
CA ARG A 24 25.06 32.05 25.68
C ARG A 24 24.98 32.01 24.16
N ALA A 25 24.67 30.85 23.61
CA ALA A 25 24.41 30.72 22.18
C ALA A 25 23.32 31.73 21.81
N LYS A 26 23.58 32.58 20.80
CA LYS A 26 22.56 33.52 20.31
C LYS A 26 21.32 32.70 19.92
N PRO A 27 20.10 33.16 20.25
CA PRO A 27 18.88 32.50 19.81
C PRO A 27 18.91 32.32 18.30
N ARG A 28 18.66 31.11 17.80
CA ARG A 28 18.52 30.87 16.36
C ARG A 28 17.29 31.63 15.87
N ALA A 29 17.40 32.23 14.69
CA ALA A 29 16.25 32.82 14.01
C ALA A 29 15.16 31.75 13.79
N PRO A 30 13.87 32.07 14.01
CA PRO A 30 12.79 31.12 13.79
C PRO A 30 12.80 30.61 12.35
N GLU A 31 12.53 29.31 12.19
CA GLU A 31 12.34 28.69 10.89
C GLU A 31 10.91 28.94 10.40
N VAL A 32 10.78 29.38 9.15
CA VAL A 32 9.49 29.67 8.50
C VAL A 32 9.44 28.92 7.18
N ALA A 33 8.34 28.20 6.94
CA ALA A 33 8.15 27.50 5.68
C ALA A 33 8.01 28.52 4.54
N ALA A 34 8.80 28.38 3.48
CA ALA A 34 8.71 29.21 2.27
C ALA A 34 7.48 28.79 1.44
N GLU A 35 6.29 29.03 1.99
CA GLU A 35 5.01 28.82 1.32
C GLU A 35 4.81 29.84 0.21
N ARG A 36 4.07 29.46 -0.84
CA ARG A 36 3.73 30.37 -1.92
C ARG A 36 3.00 31.59 -1.36
N ASP A 37 3.29 32.76 -1.93
CA ASP A 37 2.73 34.06 -1.55
C ASP A 37 3.18 34.59 -0.17
N LEU A 38 4.05 33.87 0.55
CA LEU A 38 4.73 34.40 1.72
C LEU A 38 5.62 35.58 1.31
N VAL A 39 5.42 36.74 1.93
CA VAL A 39 6.24 37.93 1.68
C VAL A 39 7.41 37.97 2.66
N VAL A 40 8.62 38.08 2.12
CA VAL A 40 9.86 38.19 2.89
C VAL A 40 10.77 39.25 2.29
N GLU A 41 11.68 39.77 3.10
CA GLU A 41 12.76 40.65 2.66
C GLU A 41 14.11 39.94 2.80
N ASP A 42 14.96 39.97 1.79
CA ASP A 42 16.36 39.52 1.90
C ASP A 42 17.17 40.51 2.73
N ALA A 43 17.73 40.07 3.86
CA ALA A 43 18.40 40.93 4.83
C ALA A 43 19.69 41.58 4.31
N ALA A 44 20.31 41.01 3.28
CA ALA A 44 21.55 41.52 2.71
C ALA A 44 21.31 42.62 1.66
N THR A 45 20.25 42.49 0.86
CA THR A 45 19.97 43.38 -0.27
C THR A 45 18.75 44.28 -0.06
N GLY A 46 17.92 44.03 0.94
CA GLY A 46 16.66 44.73 1.19
C GLY A 46 15.57 44.43 0.15
N PHE A 47 15.75 43.37 -0.65
CA PHE A 47 14.78 43.01 -1.68
C PHE A 47 13.56 42.33 -1.04
N CYS A 48 12.40 42.97 -1.13
CA CYS A 48 11.14 42.49 -0.57
C CYS A 48 10.23 41.93 -1.66
N GLY A 49 9.76 40.69 -1.50
CA GLY A 49 8.90 40.03 -2.47
C GLY A 49 8.19 38.79 -1.95
N ALA A 50 7.18 38.35 -2.68
CA ALA A 50 6.40 37.15 -2.42
C ALA A 50 7.09 35.91 -2.98
N VAL A 51 7.07 34.80 -2.24
CA VAL A 51 7.57 33.51 -2.71
C VAL A 51 6.72 33.00 -3.87
N ILE A 52 7.33 32.89 -5.05
CA ILE A 52 6.68 32.35 -6.25
C ILE A 52 7.22 30.98 -6.67
N GLY A 53 8.34 30.56 -6.08
CA GLY A 53 8.95 29.26 -6.40
C GLY A 53 10.10 28.88 -5.49
N LEU A 54 10.40 27.58 -5.49
CA LEU A 54 11.54 26.99 -4.80
C LEU A 54 12.33 26.12 -5.76
N GLU A 55 13.65 26.25 -5.70
CA GLU A 55 14.58 25.55 -6.57
C GLU A 55 15.66 24.86 -5.70
N LYS A 56 16.30 23.83 -6.25
CA LYS A 56 17.40 23.14 -5.57
C LYS A 56 18.68 23.33 -6.37
N SER A 57 19.72 23.82 -5.73
CA SER A 57 21.06 23.98 -6.29
C SER A 57 22.05 23.06 -5.55
N TYR A 58 23.22 22.87 -6.15
CA TYR A 58 24.36 22.22 -5.49
C TYR A 58 24.74 22.92 -4.17
N SER A 59 24.51 24.23 -4.06
CA SER A 59 24.84 25.04 -2.88
C SER A 59 23.73 25.09 -1.83
N GLY A 60 22.57 24.46 -2.06
CA GLY A 60 21.44 24.45 -1.12
C GLY A 60 20.08 24.75 -1.78
N ASP A 61 19.06 24.93 -0.94
CA ASP A 61 17.74 25.36 -1.37
C ASP A 61 17.75 26.85 -1.74
N LEU A 62 17.04 27.18 -2.82
CA LEU A 62 16.87 28.52 -3.36
C LEU A 62 15.39 28.91 -3.32
N VAL A 63 15.12 30.17 -2.99
CA VAL A 63 13.78 30.76 -3.05
C VAL A 63 13.72 31.83 -4.13
N ARG A 64 12.67 31.79 -4.94
CA ARG A 64 12.37 32.82 -5.94
C ARG A 64 11.33 33.77 -5.36
N LEU A 65 11.68 35.04 -5.29
CA LEU A 65 10.84 36.12 -4.79
C LEU A 65 10.44 37.04 -5.95
N GLU A 66 9.20 37.52 -5.93
CA GLU A 66 8.68 38.53 -6.87
C GLU A 66 8.23 39.78 -6.12
N ASP A 67 8.70 40.95 -6.53
CA ASP A 67 8.30 42.22 -5.92
C ASP A 67 6.98 42.76 -6.48
N ARG A 68 6.48 43.87 -5.91
CA ARG A 68 5.24 44.52 -6.35
C ARG A 68 5.26 45.07 -7.78
N HIS A 69 6.43 45.16 -8.40
CA HIS A 69 6.62 45.64 -9.77
C HIS A 69 6.80 44.48 -10.77
N GLY A 70 6.67 43.23 -10.29
CA GLY A 70 6.83 42.01 -11.10
C GLY A 70 8.28 41.64 -11.37
N GLN A 71 9.25 42.24 -10.67
CA GLN A 71 10.64 41.85 -10.78
C GLN A 71 10.89 40.59 -9.93
N SER A 72 11.47 39.55 -10.53
CA SER A 72 11.80 38.32 -9.81
C SER A 72 13.30 38.12 -9.61
N ARG A 73 13.67 37.65 -8.41
CA ARG A 73 15.06 37.35 -8.02
C ARG A 73 15.12 36.05 -7.22
N VAL A 74 16.28 35.39 -7.26
CA VAL A 74 16.52 34.11 -6.58
C VAL A 74 17.55 34.30 -5.47
N PHE A 75 17.28 33.75 -4.29
CA PHE A 75 18.11 33.88 -3.08
C PHE A 75 18.38 32.51 -2.47
N LEU A 76 19.58 32.31 -1.91
CA LEU A 76 19.92 31.11 -1.15
C LEU A 76 19.22 31.14 0.22
N MET A 77 18.59 30.02 0.59
CA MET A 77 17.89 29.86 1.87
C MET A 77 18.86 29.61 3.03
N MET A 78 19.71 30.61 3.32
CA MET A 78 20.70 30.55 4.38
C MET A 78 20.08 30.87 5.76
N PRO A 79 20.66 30.38 6.87
CA PRO A 79 20.20 30.72 8.21
C PRO A 79 20.13 32.23 8.45
N ALA A 80 18.98 32.71 8.95
CA ALA A 80 18.71 34.12 9.26
C ALA A 80 18.90 35.12 8.09
N ALA A 81 18.81 34.65 6.84
CA ALA A 81 19.02 35.50 5.66
C ALA A 81 17.82 36.36 5.27
N PHE A 82 16.64 36.11 5.84
CA PHE A 82 15.41 36.80 5.46
C PHE A 82 14.81 37.53 6.66
N LEU A 83 13.97 38.52 6.40
CA LEU A 83 13.20 39.26 7.38
C LEU A 83 11.71 39.08 7.12
N ILE A 84 10.94 38.93 8.19
CA ILE A 84 9.48 39.09 8.21
C ILE A 84 9.17 40.15 9.26
N ASP A 85 8.47 41.22 8.87
CA ASP A 85 8.19 42.37 9.73
C ASP A 85 9.47 42.94 10.40
N GLY A 86 10.58 42.97 9.64
CA GLY A 86 11.89 43.42 10.11
C GLY A 86 12.62 42.46 11.07
N LYS A 87 12.07 41.26 11.33
CA LYS A 87 12.67 40.26 12.23
C LYS A 87 13.36 39.15 11.43
N PRO A 88 14.62 38.78 11.76
CA PRO A 88 15.32 37.70 11.07
C PRO A 88 14.61 36.36 11.17
N VAL A 89 14.47 35.68 10.04
CA VAL A 89 13.92 34.33 9.90
C VAL A 89 14.83 33.47 9.02
N THR A 90 14.76 32.16 9.21
CA THR A 90 15.37 31.17 8.31
C THR A 90 14.26 30.55 7.47
N LEU A 91 14.30 30.71 6.15
CA LEU A 91 13.35 30.03 5.30
C LEU A 91 13.71 28.54 5.16
N VAL A 92 12.70 27.68 5.29
CA VAL A 92 12.82 26.23 5.10
C VAL A 92 11.80 25.75 4.06
N ARG A 93 12.10 24.65 3.37
CA ARG A 93 11.17 24.07 2.39
C ARG A 93 9.86 23.64 3.10
N PRO A 94 8.68 23.98 2.57
CA PRO A 94 7.41 23.54 3.15
C PRO A 94 7.36 22.02 3.30
N ARG A 95 6.95 21.55 4.49
CA ARG A 95 6.67 20.14 4.73
C ARG A 95 5.29 19.81 4.14
N THR A 96 5.24 19.44 2.87
CA THR A 96 4.02 18.82 2.34
C THR A 96 3.81 17.48 3.06
N ARG A 97 2.64 17.28 3.67
CA ARG A 97 2.18 15.93 4.04
C ARG A 97 2.26 15.10 2.75
N GLY A 98 3.12 14.08 2.75
CA GLY A 98 3.20 13.14 1.63
C GLY A 98 1.83 12.50 1.35
N PRO A 99 1.67 11.81 0.20
CA PRO A 99 0.45 11.09 -0.10
C PRO A 99 0.06 10.22 1.10
N GLN A 100 -1.17 10.41 1.58
CA GLN A 100 -1.68 9.65 2.72
C GLN A 100 -1.66 8.17 2.33
N ALA A 101 -0.95 7.36 3.10
CA ALA A 101 -0.91 5.92 2.87
C ALA A 101 -2.34 5.37 2.85
N ALA A 102 -2.63 4.51 1.87
CA ALA A 102 -3.94 3.87 1.76
C ALA A 102 -4.27 3.18 3.08
N THR A 103 -5.43 3.48 3.65
CA THR A 103 -5.88 2.88 4.91
C THR A 103 -6.56 1.54 4.71
N ARG A 104 -6.82 1.14 3.45
CA ARG A 104 -7.50 -0.12 3.08
C ARG A 104 -6.83 -0.84 1.92
N THR A 105 -6.94 -2.16 1.90
CA THR A 105 -6.57 -3.05 0.80
C THR A 105 -7.63 -3.03 -0.31
N ALA A 106 -7.35 -3.70 -1.44
CA ALA A 106 -8.30 -3.83 -2.55
C ALA A 106 -9.50 -4.73 -2.22
N SER A 107 -9.38 -5.65 -1.25
CA SER A 107 -10.52 -6.39 -0.67
C SER A 107 -11.42 -5.50 0.20
N GLY A 108 -10.89 -4.36 0.67
CA GLY A 108 -11.58 -3.43 1.57
C GLY A 108 -11.18 -3.55 3.04
N SER A 109 -10.32 -4.51 3.41
CA SER A 109 -9.77 -4.65 4.77
C SER A 109 -8.94 -3.44 5.18
N ARG A 110 -8.81 -3.21 6.49
CA ARG A 110 -7.92 -2.15 7.01
C ARG A 110 -6.47 -2.58 6.88
N VAL A 111 -5.62 -1.70 6.38
CA VAL A 111 -4.17 -1.96 6.37
C VAL A 111 -3.67 -2.03 7.80
N VAL A 112 -3.18 -3.20 8.21
CA VAL A 112 -2.55 -3.40 9.51
C VAL A 112 -1.09 -2.93 9.40
N PRO A 113 -0.58 -2.09 10.33
CA PRO A 113 0.82 -1.67 10.32
C PRO A 113 1.73 -2.90 10.32
N HIS A 114 2.77 -2.90 9.47
CA HIS A 114 3.70 -4.02 9.24
C HIS A 114 3.97 -4.85 10.51
N GLN A 115 3.20 -5.91 10.73
CA GLN A 115 3.64 -7.00 11.59
C GLN A 115 4.82 -7.66 10.88
N ARG A 116 5.81 -8.14 11.66
CA ARG A 116 6.84 -9.04 11.12
C ARG A 116 6.13 -10.10 10.28
N ALA A 117 6.64 -10.38 9.08
CA ALA A 117 6.10 -11.41 8.20
C ALA A 117 5.76 -12.64 9.05
N ARG A 118 4.47 -12.94 9.20
CA ARG A 118 4.04 -14.19 9.83
C ARG A 118 4.70 -15.30 9.02
N GLN A 119 5.19 -16.34 9.69
CA GLN A 119 5.62 -17.54 8.98
C GLN A 119 4.45 -17.97 8.10
N ALA A 120 4.70 -18.20 6.81
CA ALA A 120 3.65 -18.54 5.86
C ALA A 120 2.80 -19.65 6.47
N ARG A 121 1.47 -19.42 6.56
CA ARG A 121 0.56 -20.50 6.92
C ARG A 121 0.76 -21.61 5.90
N ALA A 122 0.68 -22.83 6.37
CA ALA A 122 0.83 -23.97 5.48
C ALA A 122 -0.39 -24.09 4.53
N SER A 123 -1.51 -23.44 4.87
CA SER A 123 -2.78 -23.44 4.13
C SER A 123 -2.68 -22.80 2.75
N ARG A 124 -3.51 -23.27 1.80
CA ARG A 124 -3.52 -22.83 0.40
C ARG A 124 -4.93 -22.66 -0.14
N ILE A 125 -5.07 -21.80 -1.13
CA ILE A 125 -6.25 -21.72 -1.99
C ILE A 125 -5.86 -22.22 -3.37
N PHE A 126 -6.51 -23.27 -3.84
CA PHE A 126 -6.40 -23.79 -5.20
C PHE A 126 -7.48 -23.15 -6.06
N VAL A 127 -7.12 -22.79 -7.29
CA VAL A 127 -8.04 -22.24 -8.28
C VAL A 127 -7.91 -22.99 -9.59
N GLU A 128 -8.93 -22.97 -10.42
CA GLU A 128 -8.93 -23.73 -11.68
C GLU A 128 -7.82 -23.27 -12.64
N GLY A 129 -7.64 -21.96 -12.81
CA GLY A 129 -6.70 -21.41 -13.78
C GLY A 129 -5.92 -20.18 -13.33
N VAL A 130 -5.01 -19.77 -14.21
CA VAL A 130 -4.12 -18.61 -13.97
C VAL A 130 -4.86 -17.28 -13.93
N HIS A 131 -6.01 -17.15 -14.59
CA HIS A 131 -6.81 -15.92 -14.56
C HIS A 131 -7.44 -15.71 -13.18
N ASP A 132 -7.95 -16.78 -12.57
CA ASP A 132 -8.46 -16.82 -11.21
C ASP A 132 -7.39 -16.40 -10.22
N ALA A 133 -6.23 -17.05 -10.28
CA ALA A 133 -5.09 -16.76 -9.40
C ALA A 133 -4.69 -15.28 -9.52
N THR A 134 -4.65 -14.76 -10.74
CA THR A 134 -4.30 -13.36 -11.01
C THR A 134 -5.37 -12.38 -10.51
N LEU A 135 -6.65 -12.72 -10.62
CA LEU A 135 -7.74 -11.89 -10.12
C LEU A 135 -7.76 -11.87 -8.58
N ILE A 136 -7.56 -13.03 -7.96
CA ILE A 136 -7.48 -13.13 -6.50
C ILE A 136 -6.27 -12.34 -5.99
N GLU A 137 -5.11 -12.47 -6.61
CA GLU A 137 -3.91 -11.71 -6.25
C GLU A 137 -4.14 -10.20 -6.39
N ARG A 138 -4.88 -9.75 -7.42
CA ARG A 138 -5.20 -8.33 -7.63
C ARG A 138 -6.02 -7.75 -6.48
N VAL A 139 -7.00 -8.49 -5.97
CA VAL A 139 -7.99 -7.96 -5.01
C VAL A 139 -7.64 -8.33 -3.56
N TRP A 140 -7.26 -9.57 -3.30
CA TRP A 140 -6.98 -10.08 -1.95
C TRP A 140 -5.50 -10.38 -1.68
N GLY A 141 -4.59 -10.22 -2.64
CA GLY A 141 -3.18 -10.59 -2.47
C GLY A 141 -2.50 -9.93 -1.26
N ALA A 142 -2.89 -8.69 -0.92
CA ALA A 142 -2.40 -8.01 0.28
C ALA A 142 -2.80 -8.74 1.57
N ASP A 143 -4.07 -9.11 1.67
CA ASP A 143 -4.68 -9.79 2.81
C ASP A 143 -4.14 -11.22 2.95
N LEU A 144 -4.09 -11.96 1.84
CA LEU A 144 -3.56 -13.33 1.80
C LEU A 144 -2.08 -13.38 2.21
N ARG A 145 -1.27 -12.43 1.77
CA ARG A 145 0.14 -12.33 2.18
C ARG A 145 0.29 -11.96 3.66
N ALA A 146 -0.60 -11.14 4.21
CA ALA A 146 -0.60 -10.84 5.64
C ALA A 146 -0.93 -12.08 6.49
N GLU A 147 -1.82 -12.94 5.98
CA GLU A 147 -2.17 -14.23 6.58
C GLU A 147 -1.21 -15.36 6.20
N GLY A 148 -0.28 -15.14 5.27
CA GLY A 148 0.67 -16.15 4.81
C GLY A 148 0.03 -17.27 4.00
N VAL A 149 -1.11 -17.02 3.35
CA VAL A 149 -1.84 -17.97 2.49
C VAL A 149 -1.36 -17.81 1.05
N VAL A 150 -1.16 -18.93 0.35
CA VAL A 150 -0.72 -18.97 -1.06
C VAL A 150 -1.88 -19.41 -1.95
N VAL A 151 -1.96 -18.80 -3.14
CA VAL A 151 -2.90 -19.19 -4.21
C VAL A 151 -2.15 -19.98 -5.29
N GLU A 152 -2.65 -21.15 -5.66
CA GLU A 152 -2.05 -22.05 -6.66
C GLU A 152 -3.08 -22.41 -7.76
N SER A 153 -2.68 -22.32 -9.03
CA SER A 153 -3.47 -22.79 -10.18
C SER A 153 -3.39 -24.31 -10.29
N LEU A 154 -4.52 -24.97 -10.53
CA LEU A 154 -4.59 -26.41 -10.82
C LEU A 154 -4.35 -26.72 -12.30
N ASP A 155 -4.39 -25.72 -13.18
CA ASP A 155 -4.37 -25.88 -14.63
C ASP A 155 -5.47 -26.83 -15.12
N GLY A 156 -6.67 -26.68 -14.53
CA GLY A 156 -7.85 -27.51 -14.72
C GLY A 156 -8.21 -28.33 -13.49
N LEU A 157 -9.51 -28.40 -13.18
CA LEU A 157 -10.02 -29.06 -11.98
C LEU A 157 -9.77 -30.58 -11.96
N ASP A 158 -9.51 -31.20 -13.11
CA ASP A 158 -9.15 -32.63 -13.21
C ASP A 158 -7.85 -32.96 -12.43
N ASN A 159 -7.01 -31.97 -12.13
CA ASN A 159 -5.78 -32.15 -11.36
C ASN A 159 -5.97 -32.02 -9.83
N LEU A 160 -7.20 -31.76 -9.37
CA LEU A 160 -7.48 -31.47 -7.95
C LEU A 160 -7.04 -32.61 -7.03
N GLU A 161 -7.36 -33.86 -7.37
CA GLU A 161 -7.01 -35.03 -6.55
C GLU A 161 -5.48 -35.14 -6.35
N ALA A 162 -4.72 -34.99 -7.44
CA ALA A 162 -3.26 -35.04 -7.40
C ALA A 162 -2.67 -33.87 -6.58
N ALA A 163 -3.22 -32.66 -6.74
CA ALA A 163 -2.80 -31.48 -6.00
C ALA A 163 -3.07 -31.63 -4.50
N LEU A 164 -4.25 -32.11 -4.11
CA LEU A 164 -4.59 -32.40 -2.71
C LEU A 164 -3.73 -33.52 -2.14
N GLY A 165 -3.45 -34.57 -2.91
CA GLY A 165 -2.56 -35.66 -2.48
C GLY A 165 -1.14 -35.17 -2.19
N GLN A 166 -0.59 -34.29 -3.02
CA GLN A 166 0.73 -33.68 -2.81
C GLN A 166 0.72 -32.67 -1.66
N PHE A 167 -0.38 -31.93 -1.52
CA PHE A 167 -0.54 -30.94 -0.47
C PHE A 167 -0.66 -31.60 0.91
N GLY A 168 -1.46 -32.66 1.04
CA GLY A 168 -1.77 -33.29 2.32
C GLY A 168 -2.53 -32.35 3.28
N PRO A 169 -3.82 -32.06 3.02
CA PRO A 169 -4.66 -31.26 3.91
C PRO A 169 -4.70 -31.81 5.34
N ALA A 170 -4.56 -30.95 6.33
CA ALA A 170 -4.57 -31.29 7.75
C ALA A 170 -5.18 -30.14 8.59
N PRO A 171 -5.52 -30.36 9.87
CA PRO A 171 -6.17 -29.33 10.70
C PRO A 171 -5.39 -28.01 10.81
N HIS A 172 -4.05 -28.06 10.70
CA HIS A 172 -3.15 -26.91 10.75
C HIS A 172 -2.70 -26.43 9.34
N ARG A 173 -3.23 -27.05 8.28
CA ARG A 173 -2.85 -26.87 6.88
C ARG A 173 -4.06 -27.15 5.97
N ARG A 174 -4.98 -26.20 5.90
CA ARG A 174 -6.24 -26.36 5.19
C ARG A 174 -6.11 -26.02 3.71
N ALA A 175 -6.94 -26.66 2.88
CA ALA A 175 -7.02 -26.37 1.44
C ALA A 175 -8.38 -25.74 1.12
N GLY A 176 -8.38 -24.51 0.64
CA GLY A 176 -9.53 -23.94 -0.05
C GLY A 176 -9.47 -24.28 -1.54
N VAL A 177 -10.59 -24.52 -2.19
CA VAL A 177 -10.69 -24.74 -3.64
C VAL A 177 -11.77 -23.84 -4.19
N LEU A 178 -11.41 -22.93 -5.10
CA LEU A 178 -12.36 -22.10 -5.84
C LEU A 178 -12.60 -22.70 -7.22
N VAL A 179 -13.87 -22.91 -7.55
CA VAL A 179 -14.30 -23.60 -8.76
C VAL A 179 -15.22 -22.74 -9.61
N ASP A 180 -14.95 -22.67 -10.91
CA ASP A 180 -15.81 -22.01 -11.87
C ASP A 180 -17.04 -22.90 -12.16
N HIS A 181 -18.14 -22.28 -12.57
CA HIS A 181 -19.38 -22.96 -12.96
C HIS A 181 -19.92 -24.01 -11.96
N LEU A 182 -19.72 -23.80 -10.66
CA LEU A 182 -20.17 -24.72 -9.62
C LEU A 182 -21.69 -24.63 -9.46
N VAL A 183 -22.41 -25.42 -10.26
CA VAL A 183 -23.88 -25.54 -10.26
C VAL A 183 -24.31 -27.00 -10.13
N ALA A 184 -25.52 -27.24 -9.64
CA ALA A 184 -26.05 -28.59 -9.46
C ALA A 184 -26.06 -29.38 -10.78
N GLY A 185 -25.54 -30.60 -10.76
CA GLY A 185 -25.40 -31.51 -11.91
C GLY A 185 -24.21 -31.23 -12.82
N SER A 186 -23.32 -30.29 -12.44
CA SER A 186 -22.11 -29.97 -13.21
C SER A 186 -21.03 -31.07 -13.12
N LYS A 187 -20.01 -31.01 -13.98
CA LYS A 187 -18.84 -31.90 -13.85
C LYS A 187 -18.07 -31.54 -12.59
N GLU A 188 -18.03 -30.26 -12.30
CA GLU A 188 -17.31 -29.59 -11.23
C GLU A 188 -17.83 -30.05 -9.87
N GLU A 189 -19.16 -30.05 -9.67
CA GLU A 189 -19.78 -30.59 -8.45
C GLU A 189 -19.36 -32.04 -8.19
N ARG A 190 -19.34 -32.89 -9.23
CA ARG A 190 -18.96 -34.30 -9.11
C ARG A 190 -17.49 -34.48 -8.75
N LEU A 191 -16.60 -33.66 -9.32
CA LEU A 191 -15.16 -33.71 -9.02
C LEU A 191 -14.85 -33.27 -7.58
N THR A 192 -15.76 -32.56 -6.94
CA THR A 192 -15.56 -31.98 -5.61
C THR A 192 -16.41 -32.63 -4.51
N ALA A 193 -17.22 -33.63 -4.84
CA ALA A 193 -18.16 -34.25 -3.91
C ALA A 193 -17.49 -35.05 -2.78
N GLU A 194 -16.27 -35.53 -2.99
CA GLU A 194 -15.56 -36.45 -2.08
C GLU A 194 -14.26 -35.81 -1.55
N VAL A 195 -14.35 -34.61 -0.97
CA VAL A 195 -13.21 -33.96 -0.31
C VAL A 195 -13.22 -34.21 1.20
N GLY A 196 -12.03 -34.29 1.81
CA GLY A 196 -11.88 -34.50 3.26
C GLY A 196 -12.18 -33.25 4.09
N GLU A 197 -12.33 -33.42 5.41
CA GLU A 197 -12.71 -32.36 6.37
C GLU A 197 -11.81 -31.11 6.36
N ASN A 198 -10.55 -31.25 5.95
CA ASN A 198 -9.58 -30.13 5.88
C ASN A 198 -9.58 -29.43 4.51
N VAL A 199 -10.59 -29.69 3.69
CA VAL A 199 -10.78 -29.11 2.36
C VAL A 199 -12.15 -28.44 2.30
N LEU A 200 -12.19 -27.18 1.87
CA LEU A 200 -13.43 -26.49 1.55
C LEU A 200 -13.46 -26.19 0.07
N VAL A 201 -14.55 -26.56 -0.59
CA VAL A 201 -14.81 -26.23 -1.99
C VAL A 201 -15.90 -25.16 -2.02
N CYS A 202 -15.55 -24.01 -2.58
CA CYS A 202 -16.50 -22.96 -2.94
C CYS A 202 -16.44 -22.74 -4.45
N GLY A 203 -17.45 -22.10 -5.00
CA GLY A 203 -17.45 -21.78 -6.42
C GLY A 203 -18.43 -20.70 -6.76
N HIS A 204 -18.54 -20.40 -8.05
CA HIS A 204 -19.48 -19.38 -8.53
C HIS A 204 -20.23 -19.86 -9.77
N PRO A 205 -21.43 -19.32 -10.05
CA PRO A 205 -22.29 -19.82 -11.13
C PRO A 205 -21.78 -19.46 -12.54
N TYR A 206 -20.73 -18.66 -12.63
CA TYR A 206 -20.21 -18.14 -13.88
C TYR A 206 -19.43 -19.19 -14.67
N ILE A 207 -19.49 -19.12 -16.00
CA ILE A 207 -18.80 -20.05 -16.89
C ILE A 207 -17.27 -19.89 -16.78
N ASP A 208 -16.83 -18.67 -16.52
CA ASP A 208 -15.43 -18.30 -16.36
C ASP A 208 -15.32 -17.10 -15.43
N VAL A 209 -14.22 -17.00 -14.69
CA VAL A 209 -13.91 -15.87 -13.80
C VAL A 209 -14.03 -14.49 -14.45
N TRP A 210 -13.87 -14.36 -15.77
CA TRP A 210 -14.12 -13.09 -16.46
C TRP A 210 -15.53 -12.59 -16.19
N GLN A 211 -16.53 -13.48 -16.24
CA GLN A 211 -17.93 -13.15 -16.04
C GLN A 211 -18.25 -12.75 -14.59
N ALA A 212 -17.36 -13.06 -13.64
CA ALA A 212 -17.43 -12.58 -12.27
C ALA A 212 -17.00 -11.11 -12.10
N VAL A 213 -16.46 -10.47 -13.14
CA VAL A 213 -16.20 -9.02 -13.16
C VAL A 213 -17.46 -8.29 -13.61
N LYS A 214 -17.85 -7.23 -12.90
CA LYS A 214 -19.03 -6.44 -13.26
C LYS A 214 -18.90 -5.87 -14.67
N PRO A 215 -19.94 -5.95 -15.52
CA PRO A 215 -19.94 -5.39 -16.87
C PRO A 215 -19.49 -3.91 -16.93
N ALA A 216 -19.93 -3.10 -15.96
CA ALA A 216 -19.59 -1.69 -15.88
C ALA A 216 -18.07 -1.45 -15.73
N SER A 217 -17.35 -2.32 -15.00
CA SER A 217 -15.91 -2.23 -14.77
C SER A 217 -15.10 -2.36 -16.07
N VAL A 218 -15.64 -3.10 -17.05
CA VAL A 218 -15.05 -3.31 -18.37
C VAL A 218 -15.77 -2.52 -19.48
N ARG A 219 -16.69 -1.64 -19.10
CA ARG A 219 -17.47 -0.73 -19.97
C ARG A 219 -18.31 -1.46 -21.01
N ILE A 220 -18.98 -2.53 -20.60
CA ILE A 220 -19.99 -3.23 -21.40
C ILE A 220 -21.32 -3.23 -20.65
N THR A 221 -22.43 -3.34 -21.38
CA THR A 221 -23.78 -3.36 -20.78
C THR A 221 -24.03 -4.68 -20.03
N ALA A 222 -23.62 -5.79 -20.63
CA ALA A 222 -23.69 -7.13 -20.06
C ALA A 222 -22.65 -8.03 -20.74
N TRP A 223 -22.28 -9.13 -20.08
CA TRP A 223 -21.52 -10.19 -20.72
C TRP A 223 -22.35 -10.83 -21.84
N PRO A 224 -21.83 -10.96 -23.07
CA PRO A 224 -22.56 -11.62 -24.14
C PRO A 224 -22.81 -13.09 -23.87
N ASP A 225 -23.95 -13.59 -24.34
CA ASP A 225 -24.21 -15.03 -24.36
C ASP A 225 -23.34 -15.71 -25.43
N VAL A 226 -22.63 -16.76 -25.00
CA VAL A 226 -21.86 -17.64 -25.90
C VAL A 226 -22.58 -19.00 -25.97
N PRO A 227 -23.01 -19.45 -27.16
CA PRO A 227 -23.64 -20.75 -27.35
C PRO A 227 -22.78 -21.90 -26.85
N ARG A 228 -23.43 -22.96 -26.37
CA ARG A 228 -22.74 -24.21 -26.01
C ARG A 228 -22.00 -24.78 -27.22
N GLY A 229 -20.79 -25.26 -26.98
CA GLY A 229 -19.90 -25.83 -28.01
C GLY A 229 -18.95 -24.81 -28.64
N GLU A 230 -19.11 -23.52 -28.36
CA GLU A 230 -18.12 -22.48 -28.67
C GLU A 230 -17.23 -22.25 -27.44
N ASP A 231 -15.91 -22.10 -27.65
CA ASP A 231 -15.00 -21.70 -26.56
C ASP A 231 -15.45 -20.34 -26.02
N TRP A 232 -15.72 -20.29 -24.72
CA TRP A 232 -16.38 -19.13 -24.11
C TRP A 232 -15.55 -17.86 -24.25
N LYS A 233 -14.23 -17.92 -23.94
CA LYS A 233 -13.33 -16.76 -24.03
C LYS A 233 -13.21 -16.22 -25.44
N THR A 234 -13.03 -17.10 -26.41
CA THR A 234 -13.00 -16.74 -27.85
C THR A 234 -14.31 -16.11 -28.28
N GLY A 235 -15.44 -16.68 -27.88
CA GLY A 235 -16.77 -16.19 -28.23
C GLY A 235 -17.11 -14.82 -27.65
N ILE A 236 -16.66 -14.55 -26.41
CA ILE A 236 -16.76 -13.23 -25.78
C ILE A 236 -15.92 -12.21 -26.55
N CYS A 237 -14.65 -12.54 -26.83
CA CYS A 237 -13.76 -11.64 -27.54
C CYS A 237 -14.25 -11.30 -28.95
N ALA A 238 -14.83 -12.28 -29.67
CA ALA A 238 -15.43 -12.06 -30.98
C ALA A 238 -16.62 -11.09 -30.91
N ARG A 239 -17.55 -11.30 -29.97
CA ARG A 239 -18.76 -10.47 -29.80
C ARG A 239 -18.44 -9.05 -29.35
N LEU A 240 -17.47 -8.88 -28.47
CA LEU A 240 -17.06 -7.57 -27.95
C LEU A 240 -15.99 -6.89 -28.81
N ARG A 241 -15.49 -7.56 -29.85
CA ARG A 241 -14.38 -7.12 -30.71
C ARG A 241 -13.13 -6.75 -29.90
N TRP A 242 -12.78 -7.59 -28.93
CA TRP A 242 -11.64 -7.38 -28.04
C TRP A 242 -10.33 -7.99 -28.54
N GLY A 243 -10.36 -8.72 -29.67
CA GLY A 243 -9.18 -9.37 -30.23
C GLY A 243 -9.04 -10.80 -29.73
N THR A 244 -7.86 -11.18 -29.28
CA THR A 244 -7.59 -12.53 -28.76
C THR A 244 -8.07 -12.68 -27.30
N PRO A 245 -8.20 -13.92 -26.78
CA PRO A 245 -8.43 -14.14 -25.35
C PRO A 245 -7.39 -13.46 -24.45
N GLN A 246 -6.14 -13.35 -24.89
CA GLN A 246 -5.08 -12.65 -24.16
C GLN A 246 -5.34 -11.13 -24.11
N ASP A 247 -5.83 -10.54 -25.19
CA ASP A 247 -6.24 -9.12 -25.23
C ASP A 247 -7.46 -8.86 -24.34
N GLY A 248 -8.43 -9.77 -24.41
CA GLY A 248 -9.61 -9.76 -23.54
C GLY A 248 -9.22 -9.82 -22.08
N TRP A 249 -8.35 -10.74 -21.69
CA TRP A 249 -7.90 -10.86 -20.30
C TRP A 249 -7.23 -9.59 -19.79
N ARG A 250 -6.32 -9.01 -20.57
CA ARG A 250 -5.66 -7.74 -20.21
C ARG A 250 -6.68 -6.63 -19.97
N ARG A 251 -7.76 -6.60 -20.77
CA ARG A 251 -8.83 -5.62 -20.63
C ARG A 251 -9.68 -5.87 -19.38
N VAL A 252 -10.03 -7.12 -19.10
CA VAL A 252 -10.76 -7.52 -17.89
C VAL A 252 -9.97 -7.15 -16.64
N LEU A 253 -8.72 -7.58 -16.55
CA LEU A 253 -7.85 -7.30 -15.41
C LEU A 253 -7.60 -5.79 -15.21
N ALA A 254 -7.53 -5.01 -16.29
CA ALA A 254 -7.40 -3.55 -16.20
C ALA A 254 -8.67 -2.85 -15.69
N GLY A 255 -9.83 -3.49 -15.81
CA GLY A 255 -11.10 -3.00 -15.29
C GLY A 255 -11.26 -3.19 -13.77
N VAL A 256 -10.48 -4.10 -13.16
CA VAL A 256 -10.60 -4.45 -11.74
C VAL A 256 -9.59 -3.67 -10.90
N LYS A 257 -10.10 -2.78 -10.05
CA LYS A 257 -9.32 -2.00 -9.09
C LYS A 257 -9.44 -2.56 -7.69
N ASP A 258 -10.67 -2.92 -7.29
CA ASP A 258 -10.98 -3.44 -5.96
C ASP A 258 -12.23 -4.33 -5.97
N PHE A 259 -12.59 -4.87 -4.80
CA PHE A 259 -13.70 -5.80 -4.62
C PHE A 259 -15.04 -5.29 -5.19
N ARG A 260 -15.23 -3.96 -5.31
CA ARG A 260 -16.48 -3.38 -5.82
C ARG A 260 -16.67 -3.63 -7.31
N ASP A 261 -15.61 -3.99 -8.02
CA ASP A 261 -15.65 -4.31 -9.45
C ASP A 261 -16.06 -5.76 -9.72
N LEU A 262 -16.26 -6.57 -8.67
CA LEU A 262 -16.60 -7.99 -8.76
C LEU A 262 -18.05 -8.26 -8.36
N GLU A 263 -18.61 -9.32 -8.93
CA GLU A 263 -19.93 -9.82 -8.61
C GLU A 263 -19.95 -10.55 -7.25
N VAL A 264 -21.08 -10.43 -6.55
CA VAL A 264 -21.26 -10.94 -5.18
C VAL A 264 -20.98 -12.44 -5.02
N PRO A 265 -21.38 -13.33 -5.96
CA PRO A 265 -21.10 -14.77 -5.82
C PRO A 265 -19.61 -15.09 -5.69
N LEU A 266 -18.75 -14.47 -6.50
CA LEU A 266 -17.29 -14.67 -6.39
C LEU A 266 -16.77 -14.11 -5.07
N LEU A 267 -17.21 -12.90 -4.68
CA LEU A 267 -16.81 -12.30 -3.40
C LEU A 267 -17.11 -13.23 -2.22
N ARG A 268 -18.35 -13.75 -2.14
CA ARG A 268 -18.76 -14.64 -1.05
C ARG A 268 -17.89 -15.89 -1.00
N SER A 269 -17.67 -16.54 -2.14
CA SER A 269 -16.88 -17.76 -2.22
C SER A 269 -15.44 -17.53 -1.79
N VAL A 270 -14.81 -16.43 -2.22
CA VAL A 270 -13.44 -16.11 -1.81
C VAL A 270 -13.36 -15.77 -0.32
N GLU A 271 -14.28 -14.99 0.23
CA GLU A 271 -14.29 -14.68 1.68
C GLU A 271 -14.49 -15.95 2.53
N GLU A 272 -15.40 -16.84 2.12
CA GLU A 272 -15.64 -18.12 2.83
C GLU A 272 -14.40 -19.02 2.81
N LEU A 273 -13.69 -19.08 1.67
CA LEU A 273 -12.41 -19.78 1.57
C LEU A 273 -11.35 -19.15 2.46
N ILE A 274 -11.25 -17.81 2.49
CA ILE A 274 -10.29 -17.08 3.33
C ILE A 274 -10.55 -17.37 4.80
N ASP A 275 -11.79 -17.27 5.25
CA ASP A 275 -12.18 -17.61 6.61
C ASP A 275 -11.75 -19.04 6.93
N PHE A 276 -12.11 -20.01 6.07
CA PHE A 276 -11.78 -21.41 6.29
C PHE A 276 -10.27 -21.68 6.43
N VAL A 277 -9.44 -21.11 5.56
CA VAL A 277 -7.99 -21.37 5.53
C VAL A 277 -7.22 -20.58 6.59
N THR A 278 -7.85 -19.56 7.20
CA THR A 278 -7.25 -18.70 8.23
C THR A 278 -7.77 -18.98 9.65
N LEU A 279 -8.79 -19.81 9.81
CA LEU A 279 -9.18 -20.36 11.12
C LEU A 279 -7.99 -21.06 11.81
N THR A 280 -7.81 -20.80 13.10
CA THR A 280 -6.76 -21.42 13.92
C THR A 280 -7.41 -22.51 14.79
N PRO A 281 -6.76 -23.67 15.03
CA PRO A 281 -7.29 -24.66 15.96
C PRO A 281 -7.46 -24.06 17.36
N GLY A 282 -8.70 -23.97 17.85
CA GLY A 282 -9.04 -23.41 19.16
C GLY A 282 -9.95 -22.16 19.15
N ASP A 283 -10.39 -21.70 17.97
CA ASP A 283 -11.34 -20.58 17.82
C ASP A 283 -12.84 -21.02 17.82
N ASP A 284 -13.14 -22.29 18.18
CA ASP A 284 -14.50 -22.83 18.36
C ASP A 284 -15.00 -22.76 19.82
#